data_AF-A0A167U4V2-F1
#
_entry.id   AF-A0A167U4V2-F1
#
_cell.length_a   1.000
_cell.length_b   1.000
_cell.length_c   1.000
_cell.angle_alpha   90.00
_cell.angle_beta   90.00
_cell.angle_gamma   90.00
#
_symmetry.space_group_name_H-M   'P 1'
#
loop_
_entity.id
_entity.type
_entity.pdbx_description
1 polymer ?
#
loop_
_entity_poly.entity_id
_entity_poly.type
_entity_poly.pdbx_seq_one_letter_code
_entity_poly.pdbx_strand_id
1 'polypeptide(L)'
;MGSITPSLHRGKFRYLTRGAKPAQSKEAYLLPPLSEFGDVLALPLVDMKPSLDLGDDSPYKLSVHGFTARRHHSALHAAPYERRSWNDEHLLREIYFPEVQELVQKVTGCKKVVVSAAVLRNELYTEGDPASATQTEQNGQDAVKKDMSELFPPIVGNSPTDGICPAPKVHLDLTPKGARYHIRKYHREVTSAAEQVIEAENRLLESGVQWDDLKDYYQGKESDDGVPRFALFSIWRPLKPVHRDPLALASCASFPESDYVPSEQLEPMDHQISAHLSRIIDPNAPKLSVENERQVQGGTCQTYGYLAYGPRDKEQKAHGWHFVSEQQPSDVLIIQLFDNEMEAHARAPQEGTNKMSNLGVGGAIHSAFELEGQDIDAEARESIEVRCAAFW
;
A
#
# COMPACT_ATOMS: atom_id res chain seq x y z
N MET A 1 22.93 33.10 -10.60
CA MET A 1 22.24 31.86 -10.18
C MET A 1 20.81 31.99 -10.65
N GLY A 2 20.43 31.29 -11.71
CA GLY A 2 19.05 31.31 -12.20
C GLY A 2 18.17 30.56 -11.21
N SER A 3 17.16 31.24 -10.67
CA SER A 3 16.08 30.62 -9.90
C SER A 3 15.38 29.61 -10.82
N ILE A 4 15.57 28.31 -10.58
CA ILE A 4 14.75 27.26 -11.18
C ILE A 4 13.37 27.41 -10.53
N THR A 5 12.45 28.08 -11.21
CA THR A 5 11.03 28.03 -10.83
C THR A 5 10.60 26.57 -10.99
N PRO A 6 10.15 25.88 -9.93
CA PRO A 6 9.67 24.51 -10.06
C PRO A 6 8.57 24.47 -11.12
N SER A 7 8.63 23.50 -12.04
CA SER A 7 7.51 23.26 -12.95
C SER A 7 6.29 22.91 -12.11
N LEU A 8 5.28 23.78 -12.14
CA LEU A 8 4.03 23.55 -11.42
C LEU A 8 3.21 22.54 -12.21
N HIS A 9 3.35 21.27 -11.88
CA HIS A 9 2.49 20.23 -12.43
C HIS A 9 1.13 20.27 -11.74
N ARG A 10 0.07 19.86 -12.45
CA ARG A 10 -1.24 19.60 -11.87
C ARG A 10 -1.75 18.25 -12.33
N GLY A 11 -2.51 17.59 -11.48
CA GLY A 11 -3.11 16.29 -11.78
C GLY A 11 -4.55 16.24 -11.32
N LYS A 12 -5.38 15.50 -12.04
CA LYS A 12 -6.78 15.26 -11.67
C LYS A 12 -6.86 14.04 -10.76
N PHE A 13 -7.34 14.26 -9.55
CA PHE A 13 -7.53 13.27 -8.51
C PHE A 13 -9.02 13.03 -8.28
N ARG A 14 -9.39 11.78 -7.99
CA ARG A 14 -10.76 11.39 -7.70
C ARG A 14 -10.88 11.02 -6.23
N TYR A 15 -11.61 11.84 -5.49
CA TYR A 15 -11.89 11.67 -4.08
C TYR A 15 -13.29 11.11 -3.88
N LEU A 16 -13.49 10.46 -2.74
CA LEU A 16 -14.83 10.07 -2.32
C LEU A 16 -15.72 11.32 -2.27
N THR A 17 -16.94 11.23 -2.80
CA THR A 17 -17.92 12.33 -2.72
C THR A 17 -18.14 12.70 -1.26
N ARG A 18 -17.92 13.98 -0.90
CA ARG A 18 -17.99 14.40 0.50
C ARG A 18 -19.33 14.06 1.17
N GLY A 19 -19.26 13.37 2.31
CA GLY A 19 -20.43 12.91 3.07
C GLY A 19 -21.01 11.57 2.60
N ALA A 20 -20.50 10.98 1.52
CA ALA A 20 -20.83 9.62 1.14
C ALA A 20 -20.27 8.62 2.16
N LYS A 21 -21.02 7.52 2.37
CA LYS A 21 -20.51 6.36 3.08
C LYS A 21 -19.98 5.37 2.05
N PRO A 22 -18.71 4.95 2.13
CA PRO A 22 -18.17 4.02 1.15
C PRO A 22 -18.92 2.68 1.23
N ALA A 23 -19.19 2.08 0.09
CA ALA A 23 -19.75 0.73 0.06
C ALA A 23 -18.80 -0.27 0.73
N GLN A 24 -19.38 -1.24 1.44
CA GLN A 24 -18.60 -2.35 2.00
C GLN A 24 -18.04 -3.19 0.85
N SER A 25 -16.77 -3.54 0.94
CA SER A 25 -16.14 -4.39 -0.06
C SER A 25 -16.73 -5.80 -0.02
N LYS A 26 -16.94 -6.39 -1.21
CA LYS A 26 -17.47 -7.75 -1.38
C LYS A 26 -16.38 -8.77 -1.66
N GLU A 27 -15.19 -8.32 -2.04
CA GLU A 27 -14.08 -9.13 -2.52
C GLU A 27 -12.76 -8.60 -1.98
N ALA A 28 -11.75 -9.46 -1.88
CA ALA A 28 -10.46 -9.04 -1.37
C ALA A 28 -9.82 -7.94 -2.24
N TYR A 29 -9.20 -6.95 -1.61
CA TYR A 29 -8.50 -5.83 -2.25
C TYR A 29 -9.35 -4.91 -3.15
N LEU A 30 -10.66 -5.12 -3.24
CA LEU A 30 -11.53 -4.31 -4.06
C LEU A 30 -11.89 -3.01 -3.34
N LEU A 31 -11.45 -1.88 -3.90
CA LEU A 31 -11.89 -0.54 -3.50
C LEU A 31 -13.32 -0.27 -3.99
N PRO A 32 -14.08 0.65 -3.34
CA PRO A 32 -15.42 1.01 -3.79
C PRO A 32 -15.47 1.45 -5.27
N PRO A 33 -16.62 1.33 -5.94
CA PRO A 33 -16.76 1.69 -7.34
C PRO A 33 -16.42 3.17 -7.58
N LEU A 34 -15.91 3.50 -8.77
CA LEU A 34 -15.50 4.87 -9.11
C LEU A 34 -16.65 5.87 -9.08
N SER A 35 -17.89 5.39 -9.23
CA SER A 35 -19.10 6.21 -9.07
C SER A 35 -19.21 6.86 -7.69
N GLU A 36 -18.57 6.30 -6.66
CA GLU A 36 -18.50 6.91 -5.32
C GLU A 36 -17.41 8.00 -5.23
N PHE A 37 -16.44 8.00 -6.15
CA PHE A 37 -15.34 8.95 -6.23
C PHE A 37 -15.66 10.13 -7.17
N GLY A 38 -16.79 10.79 -6.92
CA GLY A 38 -17.34 11.85 -7.77
C GLY A 38 -16.63 13.20 -7.63
N ASP A 39 -15.89 13.43 -6.55
CA ASP A 39 -15.19 14.68 -6.31
C ASP A 39 -13.85 14.69 -7.08
N VAL A 40 -13.90 15.17 -8.32
CA VAL A 40 -12.73 15.27 -9.21
C VAL A 40 -12.07 16.64 -9.07
N LEU A 41 -10.82 16.66 -8.58
CA LEU A 41 -10.09 17.89 -8.31
C LEU A 41 -8.76 17.91 -9.05
N ALA A 42 -8.47 19.00 -9.77
CA ALA A 42 -7.16 19.27 -10.33
C ALA A 42 -6.29 19.91 -9.23
N LEU A 43 -5.26 19.23 -8.74
CA LEU A 43 -4.43 19.67 -7.62
C LEU A 43 -2.97 19.84 -8.03
N PRO A 44 -2.21 20.75 -7.38
CA PRO A 44 -0.78 20.91 -7.65
C PRO A 44 0.02 19.65 -7.26
N LEU A 45 1.07 19.38 -8.03
CA LEU A 45 1.97 18.25 -7.88
C LEU A 45 3.42 18.72 -7.85
N VAL A 46 4.20 18.08 -6.98
CA VAL A 46 5.65 18.22 -6.95
C VAL A 46 6.28 17.08 -7.73
N ASP A 47 7.05 17.39 -8.76
CA ASP A 47 7.86 16.39 -9.45
C ASP A 47 9.12 16.08 -8.62
N MET A 48 9.19 14.86 -8.11
CA MET A 48 10.31 14.38 -7.31
C MET A 48 11.40 13.69 -8.13
N LYS A 49 11.32 13.68 -9.46
CA LYS A 49 12.36 13.12 -10.34
C LYS A 49 13.78 13.61 -10.00
N PRO A 50 14.02 14.91 -9.70
CA PRO A 50 15.37 15.37 -9.33
C PRO A 50 15.94 14.72 -8.07
N SER A 51 15.09 14.13 -7.21
CA SER A 51 15.53 13.48 -5.97
C SER A 51 16.10 12.07 -6.17
N LEU A 52 15.84 11.43 -7.32
CA LEU A 52 16.29 10.08 -7.62
C LEU A 52 17.82 9.95 -7.60
N ASP A 53 18.50 10.99 -8.09
CA ASP A 53 19.96 11.01 -8.20
C ASP A 53 20.65 11.41 -6.88
N LEU A 54 19.87 11.82 -5.87
CA LEU A 54 20.38 12.16 -4.54
C LEU A 54 20.53 10.92 -3.64
N GLY A 55 19.92 9.79 -3.99
CA GLY A 55 19.96 8.57 -3.18
C GLY A 55 19.54 8.84 -1.73
N ASP A 56 20.43 8.56 -0.79
CA ASP A 56 20.15 8.75 0.64
C ASP A 56 20.11 10.21 1.08
N ASP A 57 20.55 11.16 0.25
CA ASP A 57 20.39 12.60 0.49
C ASP A 57 19.03 13.15 0.00
N SER A 58 18.18 12.31 -0.59
CA SER A 58 16.85 12.71 -1.04
C SER A 58 16.04 13.39 0.08
N PRO A 59 15.35 14.51 -0.16
CA PRO A 59 14.54 15.17 0.87
C PRO A 59 13.30 14.34 1.24
N TYR A 60 12.87 13.42 0.37
CA TYR A 60 11.72 12.56 0.58
C TYR A 60 12.14 11.32 1.38
N LYS A 61 12.04 11.42 2.71
CA LYS A 61 12.35 10.32 3.63
C LYS A 61 11.11 9.51 3.97
N LEU A 62 11.26 8.18 4.07
CA LEU A 62 10.21 7.29 4.56
C LEU A 62 9.68 7.73 5.93
N SER A 63 10.56 8.05 6.88
CA SER A 63 10.17 8.48 8.24
C SER A 63 9.45 9.83 8.34
N VAL A 64 9.30 10.57 7.24
CA VAL A 64 8.65 11.90 7.23
C VAL A 64 7.49 11.92 6.24
N HIS A 65 7.70 11.34 5.06
CA HIS A 65 6.78 11.42 3.94
C HIS A 65 5.97 10.14 3.77
N GLY A 66 6.37 9.03 4.38
CA GLY A 66 5.82 7.72 4.08
C GLY A 66 6.28 7.16 2.74
N PHE A 67 7.14 7.86 1.99
CA PHE A 67 7.64 7.38 0.70
C PHE A 67 9.03 7.93 0.38
N THR A 68 9.71 7.26 -0.55
CA THR A 68 10.92 7.76 -1.20
C THR A 68 11.05 7.20 -2.61
N ALA A 69 11.98 7.73 -3.38
CA ALA A 69 12.30 7.24 -4.72
C ALA A 69 13.79 6.89 -4.82
N ARG A 70 14.13 5.84 -5.56
CA ARG A 70 15.51 5.38 -5.78
C ARG A 70 15.74 4.96 -7.23
N ARG A 71 16.95 5.22 -7.72
CA ARG A 71 17.47 4.49 -8.89
C ARG A 71 17.77 3.06 -8.46
N HIS A 72 17.11 2.09 -9.07
CA HIS A 72 17.37 0.67 -8.85
C HIS A 72 17.23 -0.12 -10.15
N HIS A 73 18.32 -0.76 -10.56
CA HIS A 73 18.35 -1.65 -11.72
C HIS A 73 17.81 -3.03 -11.34
N SER A 74 17.06 -3.67 -12.25
CA SER A 74 16.68 -5.08 -12.12
C SER A 74 17.31 -5.87 -13.26
N ALA A 75 17.84 -7.06 -12.98
CA ALA A 75 18.36 -7.95 -14.01
C ALA A 75 17.30 -8.28 -15.08
N LEU A 76 16.00 -8.30 -14.72
CA LEU A 76 14.89 -8.52 -15.66
C LEU A 76 14.69 -7.40 -16.69
N HIS A 77 15.40 -6.27 -16.57
CA HIS A 77 15.47 -5.23 -17.59
C HIS A 77 16.71 -5.30 -18.49
N ALA A 78 17.53 -6.34 -18.35
CA ALA A 78 18.73 -6.57 -19.17
C ALA A 78 18.70 -7.93 -19.88
N ALA A 79 19.46 -8.05 -20.98
CA ALA A 79 19.59 -9.31 -21.69
C ALA A 79 20.11 -10.43 -20.75
N PRO A 80 19.59 -11.67 -20.86
CA PRO A 80 18.71 -12.19 -21.92
C PRO A 80 17.20 -11.95 -21.70
N TYR A 81 16.82 -11.23 -20.64
CA TYR A 81 15.41 -10.99 -20.30
C TYR A 81 14.80 -9.87 -21.14
N GLU A 82 13.48 -9.92 -21.27
CA GLU A 82 12.71 -8.96 -22.04
C GLU A 82 11.35 -8.71 -21.36
N ARG A 83 10.48 -7.90 -21.97
CA ARG A 83 9.21 -7.52 -21.35
C ARG A 83 8.39 -8.72 -20.87
N ARG A 84 8.25 -9.78 -21.67
CA ARG A 84 7.49 -10.98 -21.27
C ARG A 84 8.08 -11.73 -20.09
N SER A 85 9.37 -11.55 -19.77
CA SER A 85 10.01 -12.16 -18.61
C SER A 85 9.39 -11.69 -17.30
N TRP A 86 8.79 -10.50 -17.27
CA TRP A 86 8.07 -9.99 -16.11
C TRP A 86 6.74 -10.70 -15.84
N ASN A 87 6.21 -11.45 -16.81
CA ASN A 87 5.02 -12.28 -16.63
C ASN A 87 5.36 -13.69 -16.12
N ASP A 88 6.65 -14.06 -16.12
CA ASP A 88 7.11 -15.35 -15.66
C ASP A 88 7.28 -15.34 -14.13
N GLU A 89 6.38 -16.04 -13.45
CA GLU A 89 6.37 -16.16 -12.00
C GLU A 89 7.66 -16.75 -11.42
N HIS A 90 8.30 -17.69 -12.14
CA HIS A 90 9.57 -18.27 -11.69
C HIS A 90 10.67 -17.21 -11.69
N LEU A 91 10.75 -16.41 -12.76
CA LEU A 91 11.73 -15.32 -12.85
C LEU A 91 11.47 -14.22 -11.82
N LEU A 92 10.20 -13.89 -11.54
CA LEU A 92 9.87 -12.93 -10.49
C LEU A 92 10.34 -13.43 -9.11
N ARG A 93 10.09 -14.71 -8.80
CA ARG A 93 10.47 -15.32 -7.52
C ARG A 93 11.98 -15.51 -7.36
N GLU A 94 12.68 -15.90 -8.42
CA GLU A 94 14.13 -16.17 -8.35
C GLU A 94 15.00 -14.93 -8.46
N ILE A 95 14.52 -13.87 -9.13
CA ILE A 95 15.33 -12.70 -9.45
C ILE A 95 14.76 -11.46 -8.78
N TYR A 96 13.51 -11.10 -9.12
CA TYR A 96 13.00 -9.78 -8.76
C TYR A 96 12.62 -9.65 -7.28
N PHE A 97 12.01 -10.67 -6.68
CA PHE A 97 11.67 -10.63 -5.25
C PHE A 97 12.91 -10.56 -4.35
N PRO A 98 14.00 -11.32 -4.60
CA PRO A 98 15.26 -11.11 -3.91
C PRO A 98 15.84 -9.69 -4.08
N GLU A 99 15.83 -9.13 -5.30
CA GLU A 99 16.26 -7.75 -5.56
C GLU A 99 15.44 -6.73 -4.75
N VAL A 100 14.12 -6.94 -4.65
CA VAL A 100 13.23 -6.11 -3.84
C VAL A 100 13.55 -6.22 -2.34
N GLN A 101 13.77 -7.44 -1.83
CA GLN A 101 14.16 -7.65 -0.44
C GLN A 101 15.47 -6.94 -0.11
N GLU A 102 16.49 -7.05 -0.97
CA GLU A 102 17.77 -6.37 -0.80
C GLU A 102 17.61 -4.84 -0.81
N LEU A 103 16.84 -4.30 -1.77
CA LEU A 103 16.55 -2.85 -1.83
C LEU A 103 15.90 -2.36 -0.53
N VAL A 104 14.88 -3.06 -0.05
CA VAL A 104 14.17 -2.68 1.19
C VAL A 104 15.10 -2.76 2.38
N GLN A 105 15.89 -3.84 2.53
CA GLN A 105 16.87 -3.94 3.61
C GLN A 105 17.90 -2.82 3.55
N LYS A 106 18.42 -2.50 2.36
CA LYS A 106 19.40 -1.44 2.17
C LYS A 106 18.86 -0.06 2.54
N VAL A 107 17.64 0.28 2.10
CA VAL A 107 17.03 1.60 2.34
C VAL A 107 16.60 1.77 3.79
N THR A 108 16.15 0.70 4.44
CA THR A 108 15.44 0.77 5.71
C THR A 108 16.27 0.28 6.91
N GLY A 109 17.31 -0.50 6.66
CA GLY A 109 18.10 -1.17 7.70
C GLY A 109 17.37 -2.31 8.41
N CYS A 110 16.22 -2.76 7.90
CA CYS A 110 15.50 -3.89 8.48
C CYS A 110 16.29 -5.19 8.34
N LYS A 111 16.06 -6.15 9.24
CA LYS A 111 16.76 -7.43 9.26
C LYS A 111 16.04 -8.49 8.43
N LYS A 112 14.71 -8.42 8.39
CA LYS A 112 13.86 -9.38 7.69
C LYS A 112 12.88 -8.67 6.79
N VAL A 113 12.76 -9.15 5.55
CA VAL A 113 11.72 -8.75 4.61
C VAL A 113 10.99 -10.01 4.14
N VAL A 114 9.67 -9.99 4.20
CA VAL A 114 8.79 -11.03 3.63
C VAL A 114 8.01 -10.39 2.50
N VAL A 115 8.19 -10.86 1.27
CA VAL A 115 7.32 -10.44 0.16
C VAL A 115 5.95 -11.07 0.38
N SER A 116 4.91 -10.24 0.38
CA SER A 116 3.55 -10.64 0.74
C SER A 116 2.61 -10.76 -0.45
N ALA A 117 2.79 -9.97 -1.51
CA ALA A 117 2.05 -10.07 -2.76
C ALA A 117 2.81 -9.36 -3.90
N ALA A 118 2.48 -9.69 -5.15
CA ALA A 118 2.86 -8.89 -6.30
C ALA A 118 1.68 -8.66 -7.24
N VAL A 119 1.57 -7.44 -7.77
CA VAL A 119 0.47 -7.01 -8.65
C VAL A 119 1.08 -6.38 -9.89
N LEU A 120 0.84 -6.98 -11.05
CA LEU A 120 1.16 -6.36 -12.32
C LEU A 120 -0.06 -5.59 -12.83
N ARG A 121 0.18 -4.36 -13.27
CA ARG A 121 -0.84 -3.51 -13.89
C ARG A 121 -0.40 -3.16 -15.29
N ASN A 122 -1.24 -3.46 -16.27
CA ASN A 122 -0.93 -3.39 -17.69
C ASN A 122 -2.14 -3.03 -18.58
N GLU A 123 -3.30 -2.77 -17.98
CA GLU A 123 -4.53 -2.42 -18.68
C GLU A 123 -4.92 -0.95 -18.51
N LEU A 124 -5.77 -0.46 -19.40
CA LEU A 124 -6.45 0.81 -19.21
C LEU A 124 -7.50 0.69 -18.10
N TYR A 125 -7.80 1.80 -17.44
CA TYR A 125 -8.88 1.79 -16.46
C TYR A 125 -10.22 1.43 -17.08
N THR A 126 -10.85 0.39 -16.53
CA THR A 126 -12.23 -0.01 -16.79
C THR A 126 -12.97 -0.22 -15.47
N GLU A 127 -14.24 0.19 -15.43
CA GLU A 127 -15.10 -0.06 -14.27
C GLU A 127 -15.44 -1.55 -14.24
N GLY A 128 -14.97 -2.29 -13.23
CA GLY A 128 -15.36 -3.69 -13.04
C GLY A 128 -14.24 -4.72 -12.82
N ASP A 129 -12.99 -4.33 -12.56
CA ASP A 129 -11.94 -5.31 -12.25
C ASP A 129 -11.86 -5.57 -10.73
N PRO A 130 -12.39 -6.71 -10.23
CA PRO A 130 -11.91 -7.25 -8.98
C PRO A 130 -10.44 -7.65 -9.14
N ALA A 131 -9.66 -7.58 -8.06
CA ALA A 131 -8.46 -8.40 -7.98
C ALA A 131 -8.94 -9.84 -8.10
N SER A 132 -8.66 -10.50 -9.23
CA SER A 132 -9.14 -11.84 -9.55
C SER A 132 -8.93 -12.79 -8.38
N ALA A 133 -10.03 -13.11 -7.70
CA ALA A 133 -10.12 -14.30 -6.89
C ALA A 133 -10.06 -15.48 -7.85
N THR A 134 -9.04 -16.33 -7.67
CA THR A 134 -8.86 -17.65 -8.30
C THR A 134 -10.20 -18.29 -8.64
N GLN A 135 -10.56 -18.30 -9.92
CA GLN A 135 -11.70 -19.06 -10.42
C GLN A 135 -11.34 -20.54 -10.36
N THR A 136 -11.88 -21.25 -9.37
CA THR A 136 -11.93 -22.72 -9.37
C THR A 136 -12.84 -23.19 -10.51
N GLU A 137 -12.27 -23.46 -11.68
CA GLU A 137 -12.99 -24.18 -12.74
C GLU A 137 -12.83 -25.69 -12.56
N GLN A 138 -13.95 -26.33 -12.24
CA GLN A 138 -14.14 -27.76 -12.46
C GLN A 138 -14.15 -28.04 -13.97
N ASN A 139 -13.11 -28.70 -14.48
CA ASN A 139 -13.24 -29.77 -15.49
C ASN A 139 -11.90 -30.47 -15.72
N GLY A 140 -11.90 -31.79 -15.58
CA GLY A 140 -10.72 -32.62 -15.76
C GLY A 140 -10.32 -32.80 -17.23
N GLN A 141 -9.02 -32.75 -17.50
CA GLN A 141 -8.22 -33.87 -18.02
C GLN A 141 -6.77 -33.42 -18.27
N ASP A 142 -5.86 -34.19 -17.67
CA ASP A 142 -4.47 -34.48 -18.02
C ASP A 142 -3.36 -33.41 -18.03
N ALA A 143 -2.48 -33.61 -17.04
CA ALA A 143 -1.02 -33.74 -17.12
C ALA A 143 -0.14 -32.50 -16.88
N VAL A 144 0.43 -32.51 -15.66
CA VAL A 144 1.70 -31.87 -15.24
C VAL A 144 1.77 -30.34 -15.44
N LYS A 145 0.84 -29.62 -14.82
CA LYS A 145 1.09 -28.25 -14.32
C LYS A 145 0.89 -28.29 -12.82
N LYS A 146 1.99 -28.40 -12.08
CA LYS A 146 1.94 -28.34 -10.61
C LYS A 146 1.71 -26.87 -10.24
N ASP A 147 0.44 -26.49 -10.17
CA ASP A 147 -0.16 -25.57 -9.19
C ASP A 147 0.72 -24.43 -8.64
N MET A 148 1.27 -23.59 -9.52
CA MET A 148 2.02 -22.40 -9.10
C MET A 148 1.08 -21.29 -8.59
N SER A 149 -0.21 -21.31 -8.98
CA SER A 149 -1.23 -20.36 -8.52
C SER A 149 -1.53 -20.45 -7.02
N GLU A 150 -1.15 -21.55 -6.36
CA GLU A 150 -1.24 -21.71 -4.90
C GLU A 150 0.02 -21.25 -4.15
N LEU A 151 1.07 -20.80 -4.84
CA LEU A 151 2.31 -20.40 -4.18
C LEU A 151 2.20 -19.03 -3.52
N PHE A 152 2.74 -18.93 -2.31
CA PHE A 152 2.95 -17.66 -1.63
C PHE A 152 4.33 -17.06 -1.98
N PRO A 153 4.46 -15.73 -2.10
CA PRO A 153 3.39 -14.73 -2.21
C PRO A 153 2.56 -14.89 -3.49
N PRO A 154 1.25 -14.59 -3.48
CA PRO A 154 0.46 -14.56 -4.70
C PRO A 154 0.98 -13.50 -5.68
N ILE A 155 0.91 -13.81 -6.97
CA ILE A 155 1.21 -12.89 -8.07
C ILE A 155 -0.06 -12.78 -8.92
N VAL A 156 -0.56 -11.56 -9.10
CA VAL A 156 -1.76 -11.27 -9.88
C VAL A 156 -1.44 -10.32 -11.02
N GLY A 157 -2.19 -10.37 -12.12
CA GLY A 157 -1.92 -9.53 -13.29
C GLY A 157 -0.79 -9.98 -14.21
N ASN A 158 -0.16 -11.13 -13.92
CA ASN A 158 0.91 -11.69 -14.74
C ASN A 158 0.40 -12.55 -15.91
N SER A 159 -0.91 -12.73 -16.07
CA SER A 159 -1.48 -13.51 -17.18
C SER A 159 -2.28 -12.62 -18.17
N PRO A 160 -2.42 -13.03 -19.46
CA PRO A 160 -3.20 -12.27 -20.44
C PRO A 160 -4.69 -12.13 -20.11
N THR A 161 -5.25 -12.98 -19.24
CA THR A 161 -6.68 -13.03 -18.91
C THR A 161 -7.01 -12.37 -17.58
N ASP A 162 -6.00 -11.89 -16.86
CA ASP A 162 -6.10 -11.31 -15.52
C ASP A 162 -5.52 -9.89 -15.50
N GLY A 163 -5.60 -9.16 -16.62
CA GLY A 163 -5.07 -7.80 -16.69
C GLY A 163 -5.68 -6.91 -15.61
N ILE A 164 -4.84 -6.13 -14.92
CA ILE A 164 -5.30 -5.27 -13.82
C ILE A 164 -5.06 -3.81 -14.17
N CYS A 165 -6.09 -2.99 -14.05
CA CYS A 165 -5.98 -1.57 -14.30
C CYS A 165 -5.30 -0.78 -13.15
N PRO A 166 -4.74 0.40 -13.43
CA PRO A 166 -4.43 1.43 -12.43
C PRO A 166 -5.65 1.74 -11.54
N ALA A 167 -5.44 2.10 -10.27
CA ALA A 167 -6.53 2.52 -9.37
C ALA A 167 -6.60 4.05 -9.27
N PRO A 168 -7.49 4.74 -10.02
CA PRO A 168 -7.65 6.18 -9.99
C PRO A 168 -8.57 6.63 -8.84
N LYS A 169 -8.32 6.12 -7.65
CA LYS A 169 -9.11 6.35 -6.43
C LYS A 169 -8.13 6.80 -5.36
N VAL A 170 -8.37 7.92 -4.67
CA VAL A 170 -7.48 8.37 -3.60
C VAL A 170 -7.68 7.48 -2.37
N HIS A 171 -6.63 6.76 -1.97
CA HIS A 171 -6.70 5.80 -0.87
C HIS A 171 -5.34 5.56 -0.18
N LEU A 172 -5.42 4.90 0.97
CA LEU A 172 -4.32 4.21 1.64
C LEU A 172 -4.83 2.82 2.02
N ASP A 173 -4.14 1.76 1.60
CA ASP A 173 -4.61 0.38 1.77
C ASP A 173 -4.89 -0.01 3.21
N LEU A 174 -4.08 0.50 4.15
CA LEU A 174 -4.11 0.07 5.54
C LEU A 174 -4.20 1.27 6.49
N THR A 175 -5.22 1.22 7.34
CA THR A 175 -5.21 1.91 8.62
C THR A 175 -4.26 1.19 9.59
N PRO A 176 -3.91 1.80 10.73
CA PRO A 176 -3.19 1.08 11.77
C PRO A 176 -3.88 -0.20 12.26
N LYS A 177 -5.21 -0.19 12.34
CA LYS A 177 -5.98 -1.40 12.68
C LYS A 177 -5.86 -2.45 11.58
N GLY A 178 -5.97 -2.04 10.31
CA GLY A 178 -5.80 -2.91 9.15
C GLY A 178 -4.43 -3.58 9.11
N ALA A 179 -3.35 -2.83 9.33
CA ALA A 179 -1.99 -3.37 9.35
C ALA A 179 -1.78 -4.46 10.42
N ARG A 180 -2.38 -4.26 11.61
CA ARG A 180 -2.35 -5.25 12.70
C ARG A 180 -3.18 -6.49 12.41
N TYR A 181 -4.28 -6.36 11.67
CA TYR A 181 -5.04 -7.50 11.14
C TYR A 181 -4.23 -8.24 10.08
N HIS A 182 -3.60 -7.51 9.16
CA HIS A 182 -2.78 -8.06 8.08
C HIS A 182 -1.70 -9.00 8.63
N ILE A 183 -0.87 -8.55 9.59
CA ILE A 183 0.20 -9.38 10.17
C ILE A 183 -0.34 -10.60 10.95
N ARG A 184 -1.60 -10.60 11.39
CA ARG A 184 -2.20 -11.70 12.17
C ARG A 184 -3.02 -12.69 11.35
N LYS A 185 -3.57 -12.26 10.20
CA LYS A 185 -4.59 -13.00 9.46
C LYS A 185 -4.20 -13.35 8.03
N TYR A 186 -3.38 -12.53 7.38
CA TYR A 186 -3.18 -12.60 5.94
C TYR A 186 -2.51 -13.91 5.50
N HIS A 187 -1.28 -14.15 5.95
CA HIS A 187 -0.52 -15.34 5.59
C HIS A 187 0.50 -15.73 6.67
N ARG A 188 0.67 -17.03 6.91
CA ARG A 188 1.56 -17.53 7.98
C ARG A 188 3.00 -17.06 7.90
N GLU A 189 3.55 -16.83 6.71
CA GLU A 189 4.94 -16.38 6.57
C GLU A 189 5.12 -14.94 7.09
N VAL A 190 4.16 -14.07 6.79
CA VAL A 190 4.11 -12.70 7.35
C VAL A 190 3.90 -12.78 8.85
N THR A 191 2.94 -13.60 9.31
CA THR A 191 2.64 -13.76 10.74
C THR A 191 3.80 -14.33 11.54
N SER A 192 4.51 -15.33 11.00
CA SER A 192 5.67 -15.92 11.68
C SER A 192 6.81 -14.91 11.78
N ALA A 193 7.04 -14.09 10.75
CA ALA A 193 8.02 -13.01 10.81
C ALA A 193 7.61 -11.88 11.79
N ALA A 194 6.31 -11.71 12.01
CA ALA A 194 5.74 -10.73 12.93
C ALA A 194 5.55 -11.23 14.37
N GLU A 195 5.97 -12.46 14.71
CA GLU A 195 5.69 -13.11 15.99
C GLU A 195 6.01 -12.22 17.20
N GLN A 196 7.22 -11.64 17.25
CA GLN A 196 7.63 -10.78 18.36
C GLN A 196 6.79 -9.50 18.48
N VAL A 197 6.36 -8.94 17.36
CA VAL A 197 5.46 -7.77 17.31
C VAL A 197 4.10 -8.14 17.87
N ILE A 198 3.53 -9.24 17.38
CA ILE A 198 2.20 -9.72 17.77
C ILE A 198 2.18 -10.07 19.26
N GLU A 199 3.20 -10.76 19.75
CA GLU A 199 3.34 -11.10 21.17
C GLU A 199 3.44 -9.85 22.05
N ALA A 200 4.24 -8.86 21.66
CA ALA A 200 4.37 -7.61 22.40
C ALA A 200 3.04 -6.84 22.45
N GLU A 201 2.37 -6.68 21.31
CA GLU A 201 1.05 -6.05 21.27
C GLU A 201 0.02 -6.83 22.09
N ASN A 202 -0.01 -8.16 22.00
CA ASN A 202 -0.94 -8.99 22.76
C ASN A 202 -0.73 -8.84 24.27
N ARG A 203 0.52 -8.83 24.76
CA ARG A 203 0.81 -8.58 26.19
C ARG A 203 0.26 -7.24 26.66
N LEU A 204 0.43 -6.18 25.86
CA LEU A 204 -0.08 -4.84 26.18
C LEU A 204 -1.62 -4.83 26.21
N LEU A 205 -2.26 -5.38 25.19
CA LEU A 205 -3.73 -5.46 25.10
C LEU A 205 -4.32 -6.26 26.26
N GLU A 206 -3.70 -7.37 26.66
CA GLU A 206 -4.12 -8.18 27.81
C GLU A 206 -3.91 -7.48 29.16
N SER A 207 -2.95 -6.56 29.23
CA SER A 207 -2.76 -5.70 30.41
C SER A 207 -3.75 -4.54 30.51
N GLY A 208 -4.58 -4.33 29.47
CA GLY A 208 -5.64 -3.32 29.42
C GLY A 208 -5.32 -2.09 28.56
N VAL A 209 -4.18 -2.07 27.87
CA VAL A 209 -3.87 -1.05 26.86
C VAL A 209 -4.90 -1.14 25.73
N GLN A 210 -5.36 0.02 25.24
CA GLN A 210 -6.31 0.08 24.14
C GLN A 210 -5.60 0.01 22.79
N TRP A 211 -6.32 -0.45 21.75
CA TRP A 211 -5.78 -0.54 20.39
C TRP A 211 -5.19 0.77 19.88
N ASP A 212 -5.95 1.85 20.02
CA ASP A 212 -5.54 3.17 19.56
C ASP A 212 -4.34 3.70 20.35
N ASP A 213 -4.07 3.16 21.53
CA ASP A 213 -2.98 3.57 22.43
C ASP A 213 -1.71 2.73 22.25
N LEU A 214 -1.73 1.65 21.45
CA LEU A 214 -0.53 0.85 21.16
C LEU A 214 0.61 1.70 20.57
N LYS A 215 0.25 2.75 19.83
CA LYS A 215 1.20 3.73 19.25
C LYS A 215 2.11 4.38 20.29
N ASP A 216 1.66 4.46 21.55
CA ASP A 216 2.38 5.07 22.65
C ASP A 216 3.39 4.10 23.31
N TYR A 217 3.40 2.83 22.88
CA TYR A 217 4.31 1.76 23.33
C TYR A 217 5.28 1.30 22.25
N TYR A 218 5.34 2.03 21.13
CA TYR A 218 6.31 1.81 20.06
C TYR A 218 7.66 2.38 20.48
N GLN A 219 8.73 1.65 20.17
CA GLN A 219 10.05 1.95 20.73
C GLN A 219 10.76 3.08 19.97
N GLY A 220 10.43 4.31 20.34
CA GLY A 220 11.31 5.46 20.17
C GLY A 220 12.48 5.46 21.17
N LYS A 221 13.36 4.44 21.12
CA LYS A 221 14.60 4.25 21.93
C LYS A 221 14.40 3.89 23.43
N GLU A 222 15.01 2.77 23.87
CA GLU A 222 15.46 2.46 25.26
C GLU A 222 14.60 1.59 26.23
N SER A 223 13.74 0.66 25.80
CA SER A 223 13.25 -0.39 26.73
C SER A 223 13.21 -1.79 26.12
N ASP A 224 13.50 -2.82 26.92
CA ASP A 224 13.41 -4.22 26.49
C ASP A 224 11.95 -4.71 26.34
N ASP A 225 10.96 -3.86 26.67
CA ASP A 225 9.55 -4.25 26.82
C ASP A 225 8.59 -3.68 25.74
N GLY A 226 9.03 -2.72 24.91
CA GLY A 226 8.17 -2.09 23.89
C GLY A 226 7.95 -2.94 22.64
N VAL A 227 7.00 -2.53 21.78
CA VAL A 227 6.68 -3.28 20.54
C VAL A 227 7.78 -3.05 19.50
N PRO A 228 8.37 -4.13 18.92
CA PRO A 228 9.35 -4.01 17.85
C PRO A 228 8.81 -3.27 16.61
N ARG A 229 9.70 -2.62 15.86
CA ARG A 229 9.33 -1.92 14.64
C ARG A 229 8.94 -2.90 13.54
N PHE A 230 7.83 -2.60 12.86
CA PHE A 230 7.48 -3.24 11.60
C PHE A 230 6.86 -2.21 10.65
N ALA A 231 7.02 -2.48 9.36
CA ALA A 231 6.43 -1.67 8.31
C ALA A 231 5.94 -2.56 7.17
N LEU A 232 4.88 -2.10 6.51
CA LEU A 232 4.32 -2.70 5.31
C LEU A 232 4.62 -1.73 4.17
N PHE A 233 5.29 -2.21 3.13
CA PHE A 233 5.70 -1.42 1.98
C PHE A 233 5.04 -1.91 0.70
N SER A 234 4.91 -1.00 -0.25
CA SER A 234 4.65 -1.24 -1.66
C SER A 234 5.85 -0.72 -2.45
N ILE A 235 6.51 -1.62 -3.17
CA ILE A 235 7.66 -1.32 -4.02
C ILE A 235 7.18 -1.28 -5.45
N TRP A 236 7.09 -0.06 -5.99
CA TRP A 236 6.45 0.19 -7.28
C TRP A 236 7.49 0.49 -8.34
N ARG A 237 7.49 -0.31 -9.40
CA ARG A 237 8.40 -0.19 -10.55
C ARG A 237 7.58 -0.13 -11.85
N PRO A 238 7.84 0.85 -12.74
CA PRO A 238 7.30 0.79 -14.08
C PRO A 238 8.12 -0.18 -14.95
N LEU A 239 7.45 -0.88 -15.87
CA LEU A 239 8.09 -1.83 -16.79
C LEU A 239 8.47 -1.20 -18.14
N LYS A 240 7.97 0.02 -18.39
CA LYS A 240 8.30 0.89 -19.52
C LYS A 240 8.16 2.36 -19.07
N PRO A 241 8.73 3.33 -19.82
CA PRO A 241 8.53 4.74 -19.53
C PRO A 241 7.05 5.11 -19.35
N VAL A 242 6.73 5.81 -18.26
CA VAL A 242 5.34 6.17 -17.92
C VAL A 242 4.96 7.48 -18.59
N HIS A 243 4.02 7.39 -19.54
CA HIS A 243 3.44 8.55 -20.23
C HIS A 243 1.97 8.81 -19.88
N ARG A 244 1.33 7.83 -19.23
CA ARG A 244 -0.11 7.83 -18.96
C ARG A 244 -0.40 7.27 -17.58
N ASP A 245 -1.39 7.83 -16.92
CA ASP A 245 -1.92 7.40 -15.62
C ASP A 245 -0.82 7.23 -14.56
N PRO A 246 0.12 8.17 -14.35
CA PRO A 246 1.21 8.04 -13.37
C PRO A 246 0.71 7.79 -11.94
N LEU A 247 1.62 7.34 -11.07
CA LEU A 247 1.32 7.13 -9.65
C LEU A 247 1.73 8.39 -8.85
N ALA A 248 0.78 8.96 -8.13
CA ALA A 248 1.04 10.04 -7.18
C ALA A 248 1.02 9.51 -5.74
N LEU A 249 1.83 10.15 -4.90
CA LEU A 249 2.02 9.84 -3.50
C LEU A 249 1.87 11.11 -2.66
N ALA A 250 1.33 10.97 -1.46
CA ALA A 250 1.27 12.03 -0.49
C ALA A 250 1.41 11.49 0.92
N SER A 251 2.08 12.26 1.79
CA SER A 251 2.24 11.89 3.18
C SER A 251 0.88 11.94 3.87
N CYS A 252 0.54 10.89 4.61
CA CYS A 252 -0.67 10.88 5.43
C CYS A 252 -0.68 12.08 6.41
N ALA A 253 0.47 12.51 6.93
CA ALA A 253 0.57 13.66 7.82
C ALA A 253 0.24 15.02 7.16
N SER A 254 0.01 15.06 5.84
CA SER A 254 -0.45 16.27 5.14
C SER A 254 -1.98 16.42 5.11
N PHE A 255 -2.72 15.31 5.22
CA PHE A 255 -4.19 15.31 5.10
C PHE A 255 -4.82 15.73 6.42
N PRO A 256 -5.71 16.72 6.45
CA PRO A 256 -6.47 17.05 7.65
C PRO A 256 -7.27 15.84 8.15
N GLU A 257 -7.43 15.69 9.47
CA GLU A 257 -8.20 14.59 10.08
C GLU A 257 -9.61 14.47 9.49
N SER A 258 -10.25 15.61 9.19
CA SER A 258 -11.60 15.67 8.60
C SER A 258 -11.72 15.10 7.18
N ASP A 259 -10.59 14.85 6.52
CA ASP A 259 -10.55 14.35 5.15
C ASP A 259 -10.34 12.83 5.10
N TYR A 260 -9.95 12.20 6.21
CA TYR A 260 -9.86 10.75 6.32
C TYR A 260 -11.24 10.10 6.38
N VAL A 261 -11.42 9.04 5.59
CA VAL A 261 -12.63 8.23 5.61
C VAL A 261 -12.22 6.76 5.84
N PRO A 262 -12.41 6.21 7.04
CA PRO A 262 -12.20 4.79 7.28
C PRO A 262 -13.06 3.95 6.32
N SER A 263 -12.46 2.92 5.74
CA SER A 263 -13.10 2.02 4.79
C SER A 263 -12.88 0.58 5.22
N GLU A 264 -13.98 -0.16 5.35
CA GLU A 264 -13.98 -1.60 5.57
C GLU A 264 -13.66 -2.34 4.26
N GLN A 265 -12.59 -3.12 4.29
CA GLN A 265 -12.08 -3.86 3.14
C GLN A 265 -11.91 -5.35 3.49
N LEU A 266 -11.67 -6.19 2.49
CA LEU A 266 -11.37 -7.61 2.69
C LEU A 266 -9.95 -7.92 2.24
N GLU A 267 -9.30 -8.85 2.94
CA GLU A 267 -8.05 -9.48 2.53
C GLU A 267 -8.19 -11.00 2.57
N PRO A 268 -7.37 -11.78 1.85
CA PRO A 268 -7.26 -13.21 2.07
C PRO A 268 -6.91 -13.55 3.53
N MET A 269 -7.35 -14.71 4.00
CA MET A 269 -7.02 -15.23 5.33
C MET A 269 -6.37 -16.61 5.22
N ASP A 270 -5.26 -16.81 5.93
CA ASP A 270 -4.66 -18.13 6.10
C ASP A 270 -5.18 -18.80 7.39
N HIS A 271 -6.02 -19.82 7.20
CA HIS A 271 -6.63 -20.57 8.31
C HIS A 271 -5.64 -21.48 9.07
N GLN A 272 -4.40 -21.63 8.60
CA GLN A 272 -3.40 -22.48 9.25
C GLN A 272 -2.50 -21.70 10.22
N ILE A 273 -2.71 -20.38 10.36
CA ILE A 273 -2.02 -19.57 11.38
C ILE A 273 -2.45 -20.05 12.77
N SER A 274 -1.48 -20.15 13.69
CA SER A 274 -1.75 -20.58 15.07
C SER A 274 -2.77 -19.66 15.76
N ALA A 275 -3.60 -20.22 16.64
CA ALA A 275 -4.63 -19.45 17.34
C ALA A 275 -4.04 -18.32 18.20
N HIS A 276 -2.85 -18.53 18.77
CA HIS A 276 -2.17 -17.54 19.60
C HIS A 276 -1.71 -16.32 18.77
N LEU A 277 -1.22 -16.52 17.54
CA LEU A 277 -0.75 -15.43 16.68
C LEU A 277 -1.89 -14.77 15.89
N SER A 278 -2.93 -15.53 15.54
CA SER A 278 -4.07 -15.01 14.78
C SER A 278 -5.12 -14.29 15.63
N ARG A 279 -5.03 -14.34 16.97
CA ARG A 279 -6.02 -13.73 17.86
C ARG A 279 -6.03 -12.20 17.73
N ILE A 280 -7.24 -11.63 17.69
CA ILE A 280 -7.49 -10.20 17.85
C ILE A 280 -7.99 -9.97 19.28
N ILE A 281 -7.31 -9.14 20.05
CA ILE A 281 -7.64 -8.85 21.45
C ILE A 281 -8.16 -7.43 21.55
N ASP A 282 -9.47 -7.21 21.51
CA ASP A 282 -10.08 -5.88 21.63
C ASP A 282 -10.74 -5.74 23.01
N PRO A 283 -10.19 -4.93 23.94
CA PRO A 283 -10.75 -4.74 25.28
C PRO A 283 -12.16 -4.13 25.29
N ASN A 284 -12.54 -3.40 24.23
CA ASN A 284 -13.83 -2.73 24.11
C ASN A 284 -14.82 -3.48 23.20
N ALA A 285 -14.41 -4.61 22.62
CA ALA A 285 -15.34 -5.42 21.85
C ALA A 285 -16.49 -5.84 22.77
N PRO A 286 -17.77 -5.55 22.42
CA PRO A 286 -18.88 -6.15 23.14
C PRO A 286 -18.66 -7.68 23.14
N LYS A 287 -18.86 -8.35 24.28
CA LYS A 287 -18.70 -9.81 24.41
C LYS A 287 -19.29 -10.48 23.17
N LEU A 288 -18.42 -10.93 22.26
CA LEU A 288 -18.79 -11.25 20.90
C LEU A 288 -19.89 -12.32 20.92
N SER A 289 -21.03 -12.04 20.28
CA SER A 289 -21.85 -13.14 19.77
C SER A 289 -21.02 -13.84 18.70
N VAL A 290 -21.09 -15.17 18.71
CA VAL A 290 -20.47 -16.10 17.73
C VAL A 290 -20.79 -15.74 16.26
N GLU A 291 -21.69 -14.78 16.03
CA GLU A 291 -22.18 -14.35 14.72
C GLU A 291 -21.20 -13.42 13.97
N ASN A 292 -20.30 -12.68 14.63
CA ASN A 292 -19.32 -11.84 13.92
C ASN A 292 -18.08 -12.61 13.42
N GLU A 293 -17.77 -13.76 14.02
CA GLU A 293 -16.79 -14.70 13.43
C GLU A 293 -17.35 -15.37 12.16
N ARG A 294 -18.69 -15.41 11.98
CA ARG A 294 -19.37 -16.04 10.83
C ARG A 294 -19.35 -15.23 9.54
N GLN A 295 -18.91 -13.96 9.53
CA GLN A 295 -18.86 -13.16 8.30
C GLN A 295 -17.58 -13.36 7.45
N VAL A 296 -16.70 -14.28 7.85
CA VAL A 296 -15.63 -14.83 7.01
C VAL A 296 -16.17 -16.01 6.20
N GLN A 297 -17.05 -15.75 5.24
CA GLN A 297 -17.41 -16.76 4.22
C GLN A 297 -16.41 -16.67 3.07
N GLY A 298 -15.62 -17.73 2.84
CA GLY A 298 -14.82 -17.88 1.61
C GLY A 298 -13.33 -17.56 1.68
N GLY A 299 -12.68 -17.66 2.86
CA GLY A 299 -11.22 -17.54 2.95
C GLY A 299 -10.68 -16.10 2.99
N THR A 300 -11.49 -15.14 3.42
CA THR A 300 -11.10 -13.73 3.58
C THR A 300 -11.28 -13.22 5.01
N CYS A 301 -10.56 -12.20 5.43
CA CYS A 301 -10.75 -11.50 6.70
C CYS A 301 -11.08 -10.03 6.48
N GLN A 302 -11.82 -9.45 7.43
CA GLN A 302 -12.01 -8.01 7.51
C GLN A 302 -10.66 -7.32 7.72
N THR A 303 -10.38 -6.30 6.91
CA THR A 303 -9.29 -5.34 7.13
C THR A 303 -9.85 -3.91 6.98
N TYR A 304 -8.99 -2.91 7.15
CA TYR A 304 -9.40 -1.52 7.16
C TYR A 304 -8.35 -0.65 6.46
N GLY A 305 -8.79 0.16 5.51
CA GLY A 305 -7.98 1.20 4.85
C GLY A 305 -8.57 2.59 5.04
N TYR A 306 -7.93 3.60 4.45
CA TYR A 306 -8.48 4.94 4.35
C TYR A 306 -8.81 5.30 2.89
N LEU A 307 -9.97 5.90 2.69
CA LEU A 307 -10.24 6.76 1.54
C LEU A 307 -10.08 8.21 1.98
N ALA A 308 -10.18 9.14 1.04
CA ALA A 308 -10.12 10.56 1.36
C ALA A 308 -11.24 11.37 0.69
N TYR A 309 -11.68 12.40 1.39
CA TYR A 309 -12.38 13.54 0.79
C TYR A 309 -11.38 14.52 0.19
N GLY A 310 -11.82 15.33 -0.79
CA GLY A 310 -10.95 16.35 -1.42
C GLY A 310 -10.66 17.54 -0.48
N PRO A 311 -9.50 18.21 -0.62
CA PRO A 311 -9.09 19.26 0.31
C PRO A 311 -10.02 20.48 0.23
N ARG A 312 -10.24 21.15 1.37
CA ARG A 312 -11.06 22.38 1.47
C ARG A 312 -10.27 23.66 1.63
N ASP A 313 -8.95 23.59 1.76
CA ASP A 313 -8.12 24.78 1.84
C ASP A 313 -8.20 25.59 0.54
N LYS A 314 -8.16 26.92 0.65
CA LYS A 314 -8.35 27.81 -0.51
C LYS A 314 -7.26 27.62 -1.55
N GLU A 315 -6.07 27.27 -1.09
CA GLU A 315 -4.89 27.04 -1.90
C GLU A 315 -4.88 25.65 -2.57
N GLN A 316 -5.74 24.73 -2.13
CA GLN A 316 -5.80 23.33 -2.55
C GLN A 316 -4.46 22.60 -2.46
N LYS A 317 -3.71 22.87 -1.38
CA LYS A 317 -2.36 22.34 -1.14
C LYS A 317 -2.28 21.41 0.05
N ALA A 318 -3.36 21.26 0.84
CA ALA A 318 -3.32 20.46 2.07
C ALA A 318 -2.77 19.06 1.83
N HIS A 319 -3.16 18.38 0.75
CA HIS A 319 -2.77 16.99 0.49
C HIS A 319 -1.34 16.80 -0.06
N GLY A 320 -0.59 17.86 -0.35
CA GLY A 320 0.85 17.77 -0.70
C GLY A 320 1.26 16.63 -1.65
N TRP A 321 0.70 16.59 -2.87
CA TRP A 321 0.94 15.50 -3.81
C TRP A 321 2.32 15.56 -4.51
N HIS A 322 2.90 14.38 -4.72
CA HIS A 322 4.18 14.16 -5.37
C HIS A 322 4.07 13.07 -6.44
N PHE A 323 4.91 13.12 -7.47
CA PHE A 323 5.02 12.09 -8.50
C PHE A 323 6.40 12.15 -9.18
N VAL A 324 6.73 11.17 -10.02
CA VAL A 324 7.94 11.21 -10.87
C VAL A 324 7.52 11.42 -12.32
N SER A 325 7.95 12.52 -12.94
CA SER A 325 7.66 12.77 -14.37
C SER A 325 8.41 11.80 -15.28
N GLU A 326 7.74 11.32 -16.34
CA GLU A 326 8.29 10.37 -17.32
C GLU A 326 9.10 9.24 -16.63
N GLN A 327 8.50 8.63 -15.62
CA GLN A 327 9.17 7.68 -14.74
C GLN A 327 9.73 6.51 -15.55
N GLN A 328 11.03 6.25 -15.40
CA GLN A 328 11.74 5.21 -16.13
C GLN A 328 11.72 3.88 -15.37
N PRO A 329 11.96 2.73 -16.03
CA PRO A 329 11.97 1.44 -15.34
C PRO A 329 12.97 1.31 -14.20
N SER A 330 14.02 2.12 -14.19
CA SER A 330 14.99 2.20 -13.09
C SER A 330 14.57 3.13 -11.94
N ASP A 331 13.49 3.90 -12.09
CA ASP A 331 13.00 4.84 -11.09
C ASP A 331 11.97 4.14 -10.21
N VAL A 332 12.40 3.64 -9.06
CA VAL A 332 11.56 2.82 -8.17
C VAL A 332 11.04 3.66 -7.02
N LEU A 333 9.74 3.52 -6.74
CA LEU A 333 9.11 4.10 -5.57
C LEU A 333 9.08 3.08 -4.44
N ILE A 334 9.41 3.53 -3.25
CA ILE A 334 9.28 2.78 -2.00
C ILE A 334 8.22 3.50 -1.19
N ILE A 335 7.07 2.87 -0.98
CA ILE A 335 5.86 3.47 -0.45
C ILE A 335 5.49 2.73 0.84
N GLN A 336 5.28 3.43 1.94
CA GLN A 336 4.75 2.84 3.16
C GLN A 336 3.23 2.70 3.02
N LEU A 337 2.75 1.47 3.09
CA LEU A 337 1.35 1.18 3.35
C LEU A 337 1.04 1.33 4.84
N PHE A 338 2.03 1.05 5.69
CA PHE A 338 2.00 1.30 7.13
C PHE A 338 3.42 1.27 7.71
N ASP A 339 3.68 2.05 8.78
CA ASP A 339 4.88 1.95 9.60
C ASP A 339 4.48 2.32 11.03
N ASN A 340 4.72 1.40 11.98
CA ASN A 340 4.30 1.61 13.36
C ASN A 340 5.08 2.76 14.02
N GLU A 341 6.35 2.94 13.71
CA GLU A 341 7.09 4.11 14.20
C GLU A 341 6.51 5.41 13.64
N MET A 342 6.06 5.42 12.38
CA MET A 342 5.36 6.59 11.81
C MET A 342 4.05 6.87 12.54
N GLU A 343 3.22 5.84 12.80
CA GLU A 343 2.01 5.98 13.63
C GLU A 343 2.31 6.56 15.02
N ALA A 344 3.44 6.18 15.62
CA ALA A 344 3.84 6.67 16.94
C ALA A 344 3.98 8.20 16.99
N HIS A 345 4.59 8.82 15.96
CA HIS A 345 4.97 10.24 16.00
C HIS A 345 4.20 11.15 15.05
N ALA A 346 3.70 10.64 13.92
CA ALA A 346 2.99 11.45 12.94
C ALA A 346 1.50 11.58 13.29
N ARG A 347 0.95 12.77 13.07
CA ARG A 347 -0.45 13.10 13.37
C ARG A 347 -1.07 13.84 12.19
N ALA A 348 -2.35 13.57 11.94
CA ALA A 348 -3.12 14.36 10.97
C ALA A 348 -3.31 15.81 11.49
N PRO A 349 -3.24 16.84 10.64
CA PRO A 349 -3.56 18.21 11.04
C PRO A 349 -5.06 18.38 11.38
N GLN A 350 -5.37 19.30 12.29
CA GLN A 350 -6.73 19.78 12.49
C GLN A 350 -7.05 20.86 11.47
N GLU A 351 -8.10 20.64 10.67
CA GLU A 351 -8.50 21.55 9.62
C GLU A 351 -8.76 22.98 10.12
N GLY A 352 -8.27 23.98 9.37
CA GLY A 352 -8.46 25.39 9.69
C GLY A 352 -7.68 25.87 10.93
N THR A 353 -6.76 25.05 11.46
CA THR A 353 -5.91 25.38 12.60
C THR A 353 -4.45 25.00 12.34
N ASN A 354 -3.54 25.48 13.20
CA ASN A 354 -2.13 25.07 13.19
C ASN A 354 -1.84 23.91 14.17
N LYS A 355 -2.87 23.22 14.67
CA LYS A 355 -2.74 22.13 15.65
C LYS A 355 -2.78 20.77 14.95
N MET A 356 -2.09 19.80 15.55
CA MET A 356 -2.22 18.40 15.18
C MET A 356 -3.40 17.76 15.92
N SER A 357 -4.03 16.77 15.32
CA SER A 357 -5.04 15.94 15.98
C SER A 357 -4.39 14.80 16.76
N ASN A 358 -5.23 13.98 17.40
CA ASN A 358 -4.80 12.76 18.08
C ASN A 358 -4.73 11.55 17.14
N LEU A 359 -5.19 11.69 15.88
CA LEU A 359 -5.18 10.59 14.92
C LEU A 359 -3.73 10.27 14.52
N GLY A 360 -3.22 9.16 15.02
CA GLY A 360 -1.96 8.57 14.57
C GLY A 360 -2.09 8.10 13.13
N VAL A 361 -1.11 8.47 12.30
CA VAL A 361 -1.10 8.13 10.88
C VAL A 361 0.24 7.53 10.50
N GLY A 362 0.26 6.52 9.64
CA GLY A 362 1.49 5.87 9.21
C GLY A 362 1.30 5.28 7.82
N GLY A 363 1.97 5.85 6.82
CA GLY A 363 1.84 5.45 5.42
C GLY A 363 1.77 6.63 4.43
N ALA A 364 1.52 6.30 3.17
CA ALA A 364 1.41 7.27 2.08
C ALA A 364 0.12 7.05 1.30
N ILE A 365 -0.75 8.07 1.31
CA ILE A 365 -1.95 8.10 0.47
C ILE A 365 -1.51 8.19 -0.98
N HIS A 366 -2.12 7.40 -1.86
CA HIS A 366 -1.72 7.31 -3.25
C HIS A 366 -2.90 7.15 -4.19
N SER A 367 -2.64 7.43 -5.47
CA SER A 367 -3.62 7.27 -6.53
C SER A 367 -2.93 7.22 -7.89
N ALA A 368 -3.48 6.44 -8.81
CA ALA A 368 -3.27 6.74 -10.23
C ALA A 368 -3.99 8.06 -10.55
N PHE A 369 -3.41 8.91 -11.39
CA PHE A 369 -4.02 10.20 -11.69
C PHE A 369 -3.81 10.58 -13.15
N GLU A 370 -4.67 11.47 -13.66
CA GLU A 370 -4.49 12.05 -14.99
C GLU A 370 -3.64 13.31 -14.86
N LEU A 371 -2.44 13.31 -15.43
CA LEU A 371 -1.57 14.50 -15.46
C LEU A 371 -2.16 15.53 -16.44
N GLU A 372 -2.14 16.81 -16.07
CA GLU A 372 -2.58 17.87 -16.99
C GLU A 372 -1.71 17.88 -18.26
N GLY A 373 -2.35 17.79 -19.43
CA GLY A 373 -1.67 17.68 -20.71
C GLY A 373 -1.21 16.26 -21.08
N GLN A 374 -1.59 15.25 -20.28
CA GLN A 374 -1.39 13.84 -20.64
C GLN A 374 -2.06 13.51 -21.97
N ASP A 375 -1.35 12.76 -22.81
CA ASP A 375 -1.91 12.19 -24.04
C ASP A 375 -2.87 11.05 -23.68
N ILE A 376 -4.15 11.20 -24.05
CA ILE A 376 -5.19 10.21 -23.75
C ILE A 376 -5.08 8.96 -24.64
N ASP A 377 -4.42 9.09 -25.79
CA ASP A 377 -4.19 8.01 -26.74
C ASP A 377 -2.86 7.28 -26.47
N ALA A 378 -2.07 7.75 -25.50
CA ALA A 378 -0.89 7.05 -25.04
C ALA A 378 -1.25 5.67 -24.47
N GLU A 379 -0.32 4.73 -24.64
CA GLU A 379 -0.47 3.37 -24.13
C GLU A 379 -0.66 3.33 -22.61
N ALA A 380 -1.33 2.28 -22.14
CA ALA A 380 -1.40 1.97 -20.72
C ALA A 380 0.01 1.98 -20.09
N ARG A 381 0.13 2.55 -18.88
CA ARG A 381 1.34 2.29 -18.09
C ARG A 381 1.41 0.79 -17.80
N GLU A 382 2.63 0.29 -17.75
CA GLU A 382 2.91 -1.05 -17.28
C GLU A 382 3.77 -0.96 -16.04
N SER A 383 3.38 -1.63 -14.98
CA SER A 383 4.06 -1.56 -13.69
C SER A 383 3.90 -2.83 -12.89
N ILE A 384 4.82 -3.08 -11.99
CA ILE A 384 4.73 -4.10 -10.96
C ILE A 384 4.81 -3.42 -9.59
N GLU A 385 3.85 -3.75 -8.74
CA GLU A 385 3.86 -3.49 -7.31
C GLU A 385 4.28 -4.78 -6.60
N VAL A 386 5.27 -4.70 -5.71
CA VAL A 386 5.63 -5.78 -4.80
C VAL A 386 5.38 -5.32 -3.38
N ARG A 387 4.40 -5.93 -2.72
CA ARG A 387 4.09 -5.68 -1.31
C ARG A 387 5.01 -6.50 -0.43
N CYS A 388 5.53 -5.89 0.63
CA CYS A 388 6.39 -6.59 1.57
C CYS A 388 6.21 -6.11 3.01
N ALA A 389 6.42 -7.03 3.95
CA ALA A 389 6.50 -6.75 5.37
C ALA A 389 7.98 -6.74 5.81
N ALA A 390 8.39 -5.68 6.50
CA ALA A 390 9.74 -5.48 6.99
C ALA A 390 9.77 -5.44 8.53
N PHE A 391 10.79 -6.08 9.11
CA PHE A 391 10.96 -6.23 10.57
C PHE A 391 12.42 -5.94 10.96
N TRP A 392 12.60 -5.21 12.07
CA TRP A 392 13.89 -4.80 12.64
C TRP A 392 14.15 -5.55 13.94
#